data_AF-A0A6G6K4Z0-F1
#
_entry.id   AF-A0A6G6K4Z0-F1
#
_cell.length_a   1.000
_cell.length_b   1.000
_cell.length_c   1.000
_cell.angle_alpha   90.00
_cell.angle_beta   90.00
_cell.angle_gamma   90.00
#
_symmetry.space_group_name_H-M   'P 1'
#
loop_
_entity.id
_entity.type
_entity.pdbx_description
1 polymer ?
#
loop_
_entity_poly.entity_id
_entity_poly.type
_entity_poly.pdbx_seq_one_letter_code
_entity_poly.pdbx_strand_id
1 'polypeptide(L)'
;MTPTEATLTSAAVSAVISIIVNAVGILVQARRSARERADKLHDQLRGLVALLDRGLFYAGFDREDPVEMLWAITDVRTKLQLNGAAYVRDDITAKAFSEIRDALYNMEMQIDGEFPEVARLARTKGAERVDRTQTQQQLGPTYGAAISRMMGLRTTVWSATQRIHARLKSLSA
;
A
#
# COMPACT_ATOMS: atom_id res chain seq x y z
N MET A 1 24.92 -40.14 52.04
CA MET A 1 23.76 -39.65 51.28
C MET A 1 22.67 -40.70 51.36
N THR A 2 21.61 -40.41 52.09
CA THR A 2 20.45 -41.30 52.19
C THR A 2 19.65 -41.27 50.88
N PRO A 3 19.02 -42.38 50.45
CA PRO A 3 18.29 -42.45 49.17
C PRO A 3 17.25 -41.34 48.98
N THR A 4 16.72 -40.78 50.08
CA THR A 4 15.76 -39.67 50.13
C THR A 4 16.31 -38.31 49.64
N GLU A 5 17.59 -38.00 49.87
CA GLU A 5 18.21 -36.73 49.41
C GLU A 5 18.48 -36.75 47.90
N ALA A 6 18.82 -37.91 47.35
CA ALA A 6 19.02 -38.11 45.92
C ALA A 6 17.70 -38.01 45.12
N THR A 7 16.58 -38.43 45.72
CA THR A 7 15.25 -38.31 45.08
C THR A 7 14.73 -36.88 45.08
N LEU A 8 14.95 -36.12 46.16
CA LEU A 8 14.54 -34.71 46.27
C LEU A 8 15.33 -33.80 45.31
N THR A 9 16.63 -34.06 45.14
CA THR A 9 17.46 -33.34 44.18
C THR A 9 17.10 -33.67 42.72
N SER A 10 16.80 -34.94 42.42
CA SER A 10 16.32 -35.37 41.11
C SER A 10 14.95 -34.75 40.74
N ALA A 11 14.01 -34.72 41.68
CA ALA A 11 12.69 -34.12 41.47
C ALA A 11 12.77 -32.59 41.26
N ALA A 12 13.62 -31.90 42.02
CA ALA A 12 13.85 -30.46 41.86
C ALA A 12 14.48 -30.13 40.50
N VAL A 13 15.47 -30.91 40.06
CA VAL A 13 16.10 -30.75 38.74
C VAL A 13 15.09 -31.01 37.62
N SER A 14 14.25 -32.04 37.73
CA SER A 14 13.19 -32.34 36.76
C SER A 14 12.14 -31.23 36.65
N ALA A 15 11.75 -30.62 37.78
CA ALA A 15 10.83 -29.49 37.82
C ALA A 15 11.42 -28.24 37.14
N VAL A 16 12.70 -27.93 37.41
CA VAL A 16 13.40 -26.79 36.78
C VAL A 16 13.53 -26.99 35.26
N ILE A 17 13.90 -28.21 34.82
CA ILE A 17 13.96 -28.53 33.38
C ILE A 17 12.59 -28.34 32.73
N SER A 18 11.51 -28.80 33.37
CA SER A 18 10.15 -28.66 32.86
C SER A 18 9.71 -27.19 32.72
N ILE A 19 10.07 -26.33 33.67
CA ILE A 19 9.82 -24.88 33.60
C ILE A 19 10.58 -24.25 32.44
N ILE A 20 11.86 -24.60 32.26
CA ILE A 20 12.70 -24.07 31.18
C ILE A 20 12.15 -24.51 29.81
N VAL A 21 11.80 -25.79 29.65
CA VAL A 21 11.23 -26.32 28.40
C VAL A 21 9.92 -25.62 28.06
N ASN A 22 9.03 -25.41 29.04
CA ASN A 22 7.79 -24.67 28.82
C ASN A 22 8.03 -23.20 28.45
N ALA A 23 8.94 -22.51 29.14
CA ALA A 23 9.28 -21.12 28.84
C ALA A 23 9.89 -20.96 27.43
N VAL A 24 10.79 -21.87 27.04
CA VAL A 24 11.34 -21.92 25.68
C VAL A 24 10.25 -22.20 24.66
N GLY A 25 9.33 -23.13 24.93
CA GLY A 25 8.17 -23.41 24.08
C GLY A 25 7.30 -22.19 23.83
N ILE A 26 6.96 -21.44 24.89
CA ILE A 26 6.19 -20.19 24.81
C ILE A 26 6.94 -19.14 23.98
N LEU A 27 8.25 -18.96 24.21
CA LEU A 27 9.09 -18.02 23.45
C LEU A 27 9.15 -18.38 21.96
N VAL A 28 9.30 -19.65 21.62
CA VAL A 28 9.32 -20.14 20.23
C VAL A 28 7.97 -19.90 19.56
N GLN A 29 6.85 -20.20 20.25
CA GLN A 29 5.51 -19.93 19.73
C GLN A 29 5.27 -18.44 19.52
N ALA A 30 5.64 -17.58 20.49
CA ALA A 30 5.51 -16.13 20.37
C ALA A 30 6.31 -15.59 19.18
N ARG A 31 7.55 -16.08 18.99
CA ARG A 31 8.40 -15.68 17.85
C ARG A 31 7.81 -16.13 16.52
N ARG A 32 7.22 -17.32 16.45
CA ARG A 32 6.55 -17.84 15.26
C ARG A 32 5.31 -17.00 14.91
N SER A 33 4.45 -16.72 15.88
CA SER A 33 3.28 -15.86 15.68
C SER A 33 3.65 -14.43 15.29
N ALA A 34 4.75 -13.90 15.80
CA ALA A 34 5.26 -12.59 15.40
C ALA A 34 5.72 -12.58 13.93
N ARG A 35 6.42 -13.63 13.48
CA ARG A 35 6.81 -13.80 12.06
C ARG A 35 5.61 -13.91 11.14
N GLU A 36 4.65 -14.78 11.46
CA GLU A 36 3.43 -14.95 10.66
C GLU A 36 2.62 -13.65 10.52
N ARG A 37 2.62 -12.80 11.56
CA ARG A 37 2.01 -11.46 11.49
C ARG A 37 2.82 -10.50 10.60
N ALA A 38 4.14 -10.55 10.68
CA ALA A 38 5.02 -9.73 9.85
C ALA A 38 4.89 -10.10 8.36
N ASP A 39 4.84 -11.39 8.03
CA ASP A 39 4.67 -11.89 6.66
C ASP A 39 3.32 -11.45 6.08
N LYS A 40 2.24 -11.58 6.83
CA LYS A 40 0.91 -11.09 6.41
C LYS A 40 0.89 -9.58 6.16
N LEU A 41 1.50 -8.80 7.04
CA LEU A 41 1.63 -7.35 6.84
C LEU A 41 2.44 -7.06 5.58
N HIS A 42 3.56 -7.75 5.39
CA HIS A 42 4.42 -7.60 4.23
C HIS A 42 3.67 -7.87 2.91
N ASP A 43 2.89 -8.94 2.83
CA ASP A 43 2.08 -9.28 1.65
C ASP A 43 0.98 -8.25 1.38
N GLN A 44 0.28 -7.79 2.43
CA GLN A 44 -0.73 -6.74 2.32
C GLN A 44 -0.13 -5.43 1.79
N LEU A 45 0.99 -5.00 2.36
CA LEU A 45 1.69 -3.80 1.94
C LEU A 45 2.20 -3.92 0.50
N ARG A 46 2.70 -5.09 0.11
CA ARG A 46 3.12 -5.36 -1.27
C ARG A 46 1.95 -5.26 -2.26
N GLY A 47 0.78 -5.81 -1.90
CA GLY A 47 -0.42 -5.71 -2.72
C GLY A 47 -0.88 -4.26 -2.91
N LEU A 48 -0.82 -3.44 -1.85
CA LEU A 48 -1.18 -2.02 -1.91
C LEU A 48 -0.17 -1.20 -2.72
N VAL A 49 1.13 -1.48 -2.58
CA VAL A 49 2.17 -0.82 -3.37
C VAL A 49 2.06 -1.18 -4.85
N ALA A 50 1.69 -2.41 -5.19
CA ALA A 50 1.46 -2.82 -6.57
C ALA A 50 0.34 -2.02 -7.27
N LEU A 51 -0.60 -1.43 -6.51
CA LEU A 51 -1.60 -0.50 -7.07
C LEU A 51 -0.97 0.80 -7.56
N LEU A 52 0.12 1.22 -6.92
CA LEU A 52 0.89 2.44 -7.20
C LEU A 52 1.97 2.20 -8.26
N ASP A 53 2.32 0.95 -8.53
CA ASP A 53 3.25 0.56 -9.60
C ASP A 53 2.58 0.50 -10.99
N ARG A 54 1.28 0.80 -11.08
CA ARG A 54 0.60 0.90 -12.37
C ARG A 54 1.25 1.98 -13.24
N GLY A 55 1.37 1.68 -14.53
CA GLY A 55 2.07 2.50 -15.54
C GLY A 55 1.69 3.98 -15.56
N LEU A 56 0.52 4.35 -15.03
CA LEU A 56 0.04 5.72 -14.82
C LEU A 56 1.06 6.66 -14.14
N PHE A 57 1.82 6.14 -13.17
CA PHE A 57 2.75 6.97 -12.40
C PHE A 57 4.14 7.06 -13.05
N TYR A 58 4.38 6.32 -14.13
CA TYR A 58 5.71 6.17 -14.73
C TYR A 58 5.77 6.35 -16.25
N ALA A 59 4.64 6.32 -16.97
CA ALA A 59 4.63 6.42 -18.42
C ALA A 59 4.97 7.84 -18.90
N GLY A 60 5.58 7.98 -20.08
CA GLY A 60 5.84 9.29 -20.69
C GLY A 60 4.55 10.03 -21.03
N PHE A 61 4.60 11.36 -21.11
CA PHE A 61 3.47 12.23 -21.48
C PHE A 61 2.79 11.78 -22.79
N ASP A 62 3.59 11.35 -23.77
CA ASP A 62 3.17 10.86 -25.09
C ASP A 62 2.35 9.56 -25.04
N ARG A 63 2.43 8.83 -23.92
CA ARG A 63 1.76 7.55 -23.72
C ARG A 63 0.54 7.65 -22.82
N GLU A 64 0.19 8.84 -22.36
CA GLU A 64 -0.92 9.07 -21.45
C GLU A 64 -2.16 9.61 -22.17
N ASP A 65 -3.32 9.28 -21.60
CA ASP A 65 -4.62 9.84 -21.98
C ASP A 65 -5.31 10.36 -20.71
N PRO A 66 -5.78 11.63 -20.69
CA PRO A 66 -6.28 12.24 -19.46
C PRO A 66 -7.51 11.53 -18.90
N VAL A 67 -8.31 10.88 -19.75
CA VAL A 67 -9.48 10.11 -19.33
C VAL A 67 -9.05 8.81 -18.65
N GLU A 68 -8.11 8.07 -19.27
CA GLU A 68 -7.51 6.88 -18.66
C GLU A 68 -6.80 7.22 -17.35
N MET A 69 -6.09 8.35 -17.32
CA MET A 69 -5.38 8.82 -16.14
C MET A 69 -6.32 9.10 -14.97
N LEU A 70 -7.38 9.89 -15.20
CA LEU A 70 -8.34 10.22 -14.16
C LEU A 70 -9.07 8.97 -13.64
N TRP A 71 -9.43 8.05 -14.54
CA TRP A 71 -10.04 6.79 -14.12
C TRP A 71 -9.11 5.96 -13.24
N ALA A 72 -7.84 5.85 -13.63
CA ALA A 72 -6.85 5.11 -12.86
C ALA A 72 -6.56 5.76 -11.50
N ILE A 73 -6.50 7.11 -11.42
CA ILE A 73 -6.43 7.85 -10.15
C ILE A 73 -7.62 7.49 -9.25
N THR A 74 -8.83 7.53 -9.81
CA THR A 74 -10.08 7.26 -9.09
C THR A 74 -10.13 5.81 -8.57
N ASP A 75 -9.72 4.84 -9.39
CA ASP A 75 -9.65 3.42 -9.04
C ASP A 75 -8.63 3.18 -7.91
N VAL A 76 -7.43 3.76 -8.01
CA VAL A 76 -6.40 3.66 -6.98
C VAL A 76 -6.87 4.30 -5.68
N ARG A 77 -7.45 5.51 -5.71
CA ARG A 77 -8.01 6.16 -4.52
C ARG A 77 -9.08 5.29 -3.88
N THR A 78 -10.01 4.76 -4.66
CA THR A 78 -11.10 3.90 -4.17
C THR A 78 -10.55 2.63 -3.52
N LYS A 79 -9.57 1.97 -4.16
CA LYS A 79 -8.91 0.79 -3.59
C LYS A 79 -8.15 1.12 -2.31
N LEU A 80 -7.47 2.27 -2.25
CA LEU A 80 -6.83 2.76 -1.02
C LEU A 80 -7.83 3.18 0.05
N GLN A 81 -9.08 3.47 -0.28
CA GLN A 81 -10.13 3.74 0.70
C GLN A 81 -10.75 2.43 1.22
N LEU A 82 -11.07 1.50 0.32
CA LEU A 82 -11.69 0.21 0.65
C LEU A 82 -10.74 -0.71 1.41
N ASN A 83 -9.48 -0.79 0.97
CA ASN A 83 -8.44 -1.62 1.59
C ASN A 83 -7.65 -0.86 2.66
N GLY A 84 -8.13 0.33 3.04
CA GLY A 84 -7.28 1.46 3.35
C GLY A 84 -6.41 1.42 4.60
N ALA A 85 -5.58 2.46 4.70
CA ALA A 85 -4.66 2.82 5.78
C ALA A 85 -5.17 2.51 7.21
N ALA A 86 -6.48 2.47 7.44
CA ALA A 86 -7.10 2.07 8.70
C ALA A 86 -6.77 0.62 9.14
N TYR A 87 -6.48 -0.29 8.20
CA TYR A 87 -6.09 -1.67 8.50
C TYR A 87 -4.58 -1.83 8.69
N VAL A 88 -3.80 -0.83 8.27
CA VAL A 88 -2.35 -0.84 8.45
C VAL A 88 -2.06 -0.33 9.86
N ARG A 89 -1.73 -1.25 10.77
CA ARG A 89 -1.36 -0.91 12.16
C ARG A 89 -0.05 -0.13 12.28
N ASP A 90 0.74 -0.05 11.20
CA ASP A 90 1.99 0.70 11.16
C ASP A 90 1.73 2.17 10.82
N ASP A 91 1.93 3.05 11.79
CA ASP A 91 1.62 4.49 11.67
C ASP A 91 2.32 5.17 10.49
N ILE A 92 3.58 4.81 10.22
CA ILE A 92 4.35 5.38 9.10
C ILE A 92 3.68 5.04 7.78
N THR A 93 3.32 3.77 7.61
CA THR A 93 2.73 3.27 6.36
C THR A 93 1.28 3.73 6.21
N ALA A 94 0.51 3.75 7.30
CA ALA A 94 -0.85 4.30 7.33
C ALA A 94 -0.86 5.79 6.94
N LYS A 95 0.08 6.57 7.47
CA LYS A 95 0.25 7.98 7.11
C LYS A 95 0.61 8.14 5.63
N ALA A 96 1.56 7.36 5.12
CA ALA A 96 1.95 7.42 3.71
C ALA A 96 0.79 7.09 2.77
N PHE A 97 -0.01 6.05 3.05
CA PHE A 97 -1.19 5.73 2.26
C PHE A 97 -2.28 6.81 2.35
N SER A 98 -2.46 7.42 3.53
CA SER A 98 -3.41 8.52 3.70
C SER A 98 -2.99 9.74 2.87
N GLU A 99 -1.71 10.10 2.90
CA GLU A 99 -1.17 11.19 2.06
C GLU A 99 -1.37 10.93 0.56
N ILE A 100 -1.16 9.69 0.10
CA ILE A 100 -1.42 9.31 -1.30
C ILE A 100 -2.91 9.43 -1.63
N ARG A 101 -3.78 8.87 -0.79
CA ARG A 101 -5.24 8.92 -0.99
C ARG A 101 -5.73 10.36 -1.07
N ASP A 102 -5.27 11.21 -0.17
CA ASP A 102 -5.67 12.62 -0.09
C ASP A 102 -5.15 13.40 -1.31
N ALA A 103 -3.93 13.11 -1.77
CA ALA A 103 -3.40 13.68 -3.01
C ALA A 103 -4.22 13.26 -4.25
N LEU A 104 -4.61 11.98 -4.35
CA LEU A 104 -5.45 11.48 -5.45
C LEU A 104 -6.83 12.14 -5.42
N TYR A 105 -7.46 12.22 -4.26
CA TYR A 105 -8.76 12.89 -4.09
C TYR A 105 -8.71 14.37 -4.47
N ASN A 106 -7.68 15.09 -4.02
CA ASN A 106 -7.50 16.49 -4.38
C ASN A 106 -7.28 16.67 -5.89
N MET A 107 -6.57 15.75 -6.54
CA MET A 107 -6.39 15.77 -7.99
C MET A 107 -7.71 15.49 -8.73
N GLU A 108 -8.52 14.53 -8.28
CA GLU A 108 -9.86 14.29 -8.82
C GLU A 108 -10.71 15.57 -8.76
N MET A 109 -10.72 16.25 -7.62
CA MET A 109 -11.45 17.51 -7.44
C MET A 109 -10.91 18.64 -8.32
N GLN A 110 -9.60 18.74 -8.49
CA GLN A 110 -8.97 19.73 -9.36
C GLN A 110 -9.33 19.47 -10.82
N ILE A 111 -9.27 18.23 -11.30
CA ILE A 111 -9.63 17.90 -12.68
C ILE A 111 -11.12 18.12 -12.93
N ASP A 112 -12.00 17.79 -11.98
CA ASP A 112 -13.43 18.06 -12.12
C ASP A 112 -13.75 19.56 -12.19
N GLY A 113 -13.00 20.39 -11.46
CA GLY A 113 -13.17 21.85 -11.47
C GLY A 113 -12.50 22.56 -12.65
N GLU A 114 -11.27 22.18 -13.01
CA GLU A 114 -10.45 22.85 -14.03
C GLU A 114 -10.71 22.29 -15.44
N PHE A 115 -11.06 21.00 -15.57
CA PHE A 115 -11.25 20.29 -16.84
C PHE A 115 -12.53 19.42 -16.83
N PRO A 116 -13.72 20.03 -16.65
CA PRO A 116 -14.97 19.29 -16.45
C PRO A 116 -15.33 18.35 -17.62
N GLU A 117 -14.90 18.65 -18.84
CA GLU A 117 -15.05 17.79 -20.02
C GLU A 117 -14.28 16.47 -19.89
N VAL A 118 -13.08 16.49 -19.30
CA VAL A 118 -12.29 15.29 -19.01
C VAL A 118 -13.01 14.44 -17.98
N ALA A 119 -13.47 15.06 -16.89
CA ALA A 119 -14.21 14.37 -15.83
C ALA A 119 -15.50 13.75 -16.35
N ARG A 120 -16.26 14.48 -17.18
CA ARG A 120 -17.47 13.97 -17.83
C ARG A 120 -17.17 12.79 -18.75
N LEU A 121 -16.11 12.85 -19.56
CA LEU A 121 -15.72 11.74 -20.43
C LEU A 121 -15.28 10.51 -19.62
N ALA A 122 -14.52 10.70 -18.55
CA ALA A 122 -14.09 9.61 -17.67
C ALA A 122 -15.26 8.90 -17.00
N ARG A 123 -16.27 9.65 -16.53
CA ARG A 123 -17.50 9.09 -15.95
C ARG A 123 -18.31 8.30 -16.99
N THR A 124 -18.33 8.77 -18.24
CA THR A 124 -19.11 8.12 -19.32
C THR A 124 -18.43 6.85 -19.84
N LYS A 125 -17.10 6.87 -20.05
CA LYS A 125 -16.34 5.76 -20.64
C LYS A 125 -15.97 4.67 -19.62
N GLY A 126 -15.90 5.01 -18.33
CA GLY A 126 -15.57 4.03 -17.27
C GLY A 126 -14.22 3.35 -17.50
N ALA A 127 -14.18 2.01 -17.36
CA ALA A 127 -12.97 1.19 -17.49
C ALA A 127 -12.62 0.80 -18.94
N GLU A 128 -13.41 1.25 -19.92
CA GLU A 128 -13.19 0.89 -21.32
C GLU A 128 -11.92 1.56 -21.88
N ARG A 129 -11.24 0.85 -22.78
CA ARG A 129 -10.04 1.39 -23.42
C ARG A 129 -10.41 2.59 -24.28
N VAL A 130 -9.71 3.70 -24.07
CA VAL A 130 -10.04 4.98 -24.71
C VAL A 130 -9.34 5.08 -26.06
N ASP A 131 -10.09 5.42 -27.12
CA ASP A 131 -9.47 5.90 -28.36
C ASP A 131 -8.86 7.28 -28.12
N ARG A 132 -7.53 7.33 -28.11
CA ARG A 132 -6.74 8.53 -27.83
C ARG A 132 -6.90 9.60 -28.90
N THR A 133 -6.99 9.19 -30.17
CA THR A 133 -7.14 10.14 -31.28
C THR A 133 -8.48 10.84 -31.17
N GLN A 134 -9.54 10.07 -30.91
CA GLN A 134 -10.87 10.62 -30.70
C GLN A 134 -10.92 11.54 -29.47
N THR A 135 -10.29 11.12 -28.38
CA THR A 135 -10.29 11.88 -27.12
C THR A 135 -9.50 13.17 -27.24
N GLN A 136 -8.36 13.15 -27.94
CA GLN A 136 -7.59 14.34 -28.27
C GLN A 136 -8.36 15.31 -29.17
N GLN A 137 -9.12 14.81 -30.16
CA GLN A 137 -9.99 15.66 -30.99
C GLN A 137 -11.13 16.29 -30.18
N GLN A 138 -11.74 15.55 -29.25
CA GLN A 138 -12.83 16.04 -28.40
C GLN A 138 -12.38 17.07 -27.36
N LEU A 139 -11.20 16.86 -26.77
CA LEU A 139 -10.66 17.72 -25.71
C LEU A 139 -9.85 18.90 -26.26
N GLY A 140 -9.22 18.74 -27.43
CA GLY A 140 -8.41 19.77 -28.06
C GLY A 140 -7.29 20.27 -27.13
N PRO A 141 -7.18 21.57 -26.87
CA PRO A 141 -6.14 22.14 -26.01
C PRO A 141 -6.16 21.62 -24.56
N THR A 142 -7.33 21.19 -24.06
CA THR A 142 -7.49 20.71 -22.67
C THR A 142 -6.81 19.35 -22.45
N TYR A 143 -6.63 18.57 -23.52
CA TYR A 143 -6.03 17.23 -23.47
C TYR A 143 -4.66 17.25 -22.79
N GLY A 144 -3.74 18.07 -23.31
CA GLY A 144 -2.38 18.14 -22.78
C GLY A 144 -2.28 18.86 -21.44
N ALA A 145 -3.14 19.84 -21.19
CA ALA A 145 -3.19 20.58 -19.93
C ALA A 145 -3.61 19.66 -18.77
N ALA A 146 -4.65 18.84 -18.97
CA ALA A 146 -5.11 17.87 -17.98
C ALA A 146 -4.04 16.80 -17.68
N ILE A 147 -3.36 16.26 -18.70
CA ILE A 147 -2.23 15.33 -18.50
C ILE A 147 -1.14 15.99 -17.65
N SER A 148 -0.72 17.21 -18.03
CA SER A 148 0.32 17.94 -17.31
C SER A 148 -0.04 18.14 -15.84
N ARG A 149 -1.31 18.47 -15.56
CA ARG A 149 -1.83 18.64 -14.22
C ARG A 149 -1.74 17.35 -13.41
N MET A 150 -2.24 16.23 -13.97
CA MET A 150 -2.23 14.93 -13.30
C MET A 150 -0.81 14.36 -13.13
N MET A 151 0.10 14.62 -14.07
CA MET A 151 1.51 14.23 -13.92
C MET A 151 2.18 14.90 -12.71
N GLY A 152 1.70 16.09 -12.29
CA GLY A 152 2.17 16.75 -11.07
C GLY A 152 1.99 15.92 -9.79
N LEU A 153 1.05 14.96 -9.80
CA LEU A 153 0.81 14.05 -8.69
C LEU A 153 1.94 13.02 -8.48
N ARG A 154 2.72 12.73 -9.53
CA ARG A 154 3.72 11.66 -9.52
C ARG A 154 4.80 11.87 -8.48
N THR A 155 5.26 13.11 -8.28
CA THR A 155 6.29 13.41 -7.27
C THR A 155 5.81 13.05 -5.86
N THR A 156 4.57 13.43 -5.53
CA THR A 156 3.97 13.16 -4.22
C THR A 156 3.78 11.66 -4.01
N VAL A 157 3.21 10.96 -5.00
CA VAL A 157 3.00 9.50 -4.92
C VAL A 157 4.33 8.78 -4.83
N TRP A 158 5.31 9.12 -5.67
CA TRP A 158 6.64 8.52 -5.64
C TRP A 158 7.30 8.65 -4.26
N SER A 159 7.33 9.87 -3.70
CA SER A 159 7.93 10.11 -2.38
C SER A 159 7.26 9.28 -1.28
N ALA A 160 5.93 9.19 -1.30
CA ALA A 160 5.19 8.37 -0.35
C ALA A 160 5.45 6.88 -0.53
N THR A 161 5.44 6.37 -1.77
CA THR A 161 5.76 4.97 -2.10
C THR A 161 7.17 4.60 -1.66
N GLN A 162 8.16 5.48 -1.84
CA GLN A 162 9.53 5.24 -1.38
C GLN A 162 9.63 5.09 0.14
N ARG A 163 8.85 5.86 0.92
CA ARG A 163 8.79 5.67 2.39
C ARG A 163 8.19 4.32 2.76
N ILE A 164 7.18 3.85 2.02
CA ILE A 164 6.58 2.52 2.24
C ILE A 164 7.61 1.42 1.90
N HIS A 165 8.34 1.54 0.80
CA HIS A 165 9.42 0.60 0.45
C HIS A 165 10.55 0.57 1.48
N ALA A 166 10.99 1.74 1.97
CA ALA A 166 12.00 1.81 3.01
C ALA A 166 11.53 1.11 4.29
N ARG A 167 10.25 1.29 4.65
CA ARG A 167 9.64 0.60 5.79
C ARG A 167 9.59 -0.91 5.58
N LEU A 168 9.14 -1.37 4.42
CA LEU A 168 9.13 -2.79 4.05
C LEU A 168 10.52 -3.42 4.17
N LYS A 169 11.56 -2.75 3.63
CA LYS A 169 12.95 -3.22 3.71
C LYS A 169 13.43 -3.35 5.15
N SER A 170 13.04 -2.42 6.03
CA SER A 170 13.39 -2.47 7.47
C SER A 170 12.72 -3.61 8.23
N LEU A 171 11.58 -4.12 7.75
CA LEU A 171 10.86 -5.23 8.36
C LEU A 171 11.41 -6.60 7.91
N SER A 172 12.08 -6.64 6.75
CA SER A 172 12.70 -7.84 6.18
C SER A 172 14.18 -8.05 6.53
N ALA A 173 14.82 -7.05 7.15
CA ALA A 173 16.23 -7.09 7.58
C ALA A 173 16.37 -7.59 9.02
#